data_AF-A0A939JMW6-F1
#
_entry.id   AF-A0A939JMW6-F1
#
_cell.length_a   1.000
_cell.length_b   1.000
_cell.length_c   1.000
_cell.angle_alpha   90.00
_cell.angle_beta   90.00
_cell.angle_gamma   90.00
#
_symmetry.space_group_name_H-M   'P 1'
#
loop_
_entity.id
_entity.type
_entity.pdbx_description
1 polymer ?
#
loop_
_entity_poly.entity_id
_entity_poly.type
_entity_poly.pdbx_seq_one_letter_code
_entity_poly.pdbx_strand_id
1 'polypeptide(L)'
;ITLLVIMAAIAAFLTYRAYLAISEDSVNFLTAFEWNPQGDPPAFGIGILAFGTVVSSVIAMVIAVPIAVGIALFVSHYAPRKLATPLSYVIDLLAAVPSIIYGLWGALFLVPYLDGLTRWLDQFFGWTV
;
A
#
# COMPACT_ATOMS: atom_id res chain seq x y z
N ILE A 1 -21.79 -25.78 1.51
CA ILE A 1 -23.06 -25.07 1.23
C ILE A 1 -23.24 -23.89 2.19
N THR A 2 -23.22 -24.09 3.51
CA THR A 2 -23.38 -23.00 4.51
C THR A 2 -22.41 -21.82 4.32
N LEU A 3 -21.11 -22.08 4.07
CA LEU A 3 -20.13 -21.03 3.78
C LEU A 3 -20.51 -20.18 2.56
N LEU A 4 -20.97 -20.82 1.48
CA LEU A 4 -21.37 -20.12 0.25
C LEU A 4 -22.60 -19.24 0.50
N VAL A 5 -23.56 -19.72 1.29
CA VAL A 5 -24.74 -18.94 1.69
C VAL A 5 -24.33 -17.72 2.50
N ILE A 6 -23.42 -17.88 3.46
CA ILE A 6 -22.90 -16.76 4.27
C ILE A 6 -22.15 -15.75 3.39
N MET A 7 -21.28 -16.21 2.48
CA MET A 7 -20.57 -15.33 1.56
C MET A 7 -21.52 -14.55 0.65
N ALA A 8 -22.56 -15.21 0.12
CA ALA A 8 -23.58 -14.56 -0.71
C ALA A 8 -24.38 -13.51 0.09
N ALA A 9 -24.74 -13.82 1.35
CA ALA A 9 -25.43 -12.87 2.22
C ALA A 9 -24.54 -11.65 2.56
N ILE A 10 -23.25 -11.87 2.86
CA ILE A 10 -22.30 -10.77 3.08
C ILE A 10 -22.16 -9.91 1.83
N ALA A 11 -22.00 -10.54 0.65
CA ALA A 11 -21.90 -9.80 -0.61
C ALA A 11 -23.14 -8.93 -0.86
N ALA A 12 -24.35 -9.51 -0.73
CA ALA A 12 -25.60 -8.78 -0.89
C ALA A 12 -25.73 -7.60 0.09
N PHE A 13 -25.39 -7.85 1.37
CA PHE A 13 -25.43 -6.82 2.41
C PHE A 13 -24.44 -5.68 2.16
N LEU A 14 -23.20 -6.00 1.76
CA LEU A 14 -22.18 -5.01 1.44
C LEU A 14 -22.57 -4.20 0.20
N THR A 15 -23.11 -4.83 -0.84
CA THR A 15 -23.60 -4.13 -2.03
C THR A 15 -24.73 -3.16 -1.69
N TYR A 16 -25.69 -3.58 -0.86
CA TYR A 16 -26.77 -2.71 -0.41
C TYR A 16 -26.26 -1.49 0.36
N ARG A 17 -25.33 -1.70 1.32
CA ARG A 17 -24.73 -0.59 2.08
C ARG A 17 -23.90 0.34 1.22
N ALA A 18 -23.12 -0.21 0.29
CA ALA A 18 -22.30 0.58 -0.63
C ALA A 18 -23.17 1.46 -1.55
N TYR A 19 -24.26 0.90 -2.08
CA TYR A 19 -25.21 1.66 -2.90
C TYR A 19 -25.81 2.83 -2.12
N LEU A 20 -26.29 2.59 -0.90
CA LEU A 20 -26.87 3.66 -0.06
C LEU A 20 -25.85 4.76 0.22
N ALA A 21 -24.62 4.39 0.61
CA ALA A 21 -23.56 5.34 0.90
C ALA A 21 -23.19 6.21 -0.32
N ILE A 22 -23.05 5.60 -1.50
CA ILE A 22 -22.72 6.34 -2.74
C ILE A 22 -23.90 7.19 -3.23
N SER A 23 -25.15 6.78 -2.95
CA SER A 23 -26.33 7.54 -3.35
C SER A 23 -26.49 8.86 -2.58
N GLU A 24 -25.90 8.96 -1.40
CA GLU A 24 -25.85 10.18 -0.57
C GLU A 24 -24.55 10.97 -0.78
N ASP A 25 -23.69 10.55 -1.72
CA ASP A 25 -22.41 11.19 -2.00
C ASP A 25 -22.60 12.63 -2.51
N SER A 26 -21.87 13.55 -1.89
CA SER A 26 -21.89 14.98 -2.21
C SER A 26 -20.87 15.39 -3.25
N VAL A 27 -19.93 14.51 -3.60
CA VAL A 27 -18.84 14.78 -4.54
C VAL A 27 -18.84 13.80 -5.72
N ASN A 28 -17.98 14.06 -6.71
CA ASN A 28 -17.77 13.10 -7.79
C ASN A 28 -16.86 11.97 -7.32
N PHE A 29 -17.39 10.76 -7.20
CA PHE A 29 -16.65 9.58 -6.77
C PHE A 29 -15.28 9.38 -7.45
N LEU A 30 -15.19 9.60 -8.76
CA LEU A 30 -13.98 9.30 -9.54
C LEU A 30 -12.91 10.39 -9.48
N THR A 31 -13.31 11.66 -9.42
CA THR A 31 -12.39 12.79 -9.58
C THR A 31 -12.16 13.59 -8.31
N ALA A 32 -13.03 13.46 -7.31
CA ALA A 32 -12.89 14.21 -6.07
C ALA A 32 -11.69 13.71 -5.25
N PHE A 33 -10.99 14.65 -4.63
CA PHE A 33 -9.90 14.41 -3.69
C PHE A 33 -10.35 14.46 -2.23
N GLU A 34 -11.63 14.69 -1.98
CA GLU A 34 -12.20 14.73 -0.64
C GLU A 34 -12.68 13.33 -0.23
N TRP A 35 -12.17 12.82 0.88
CA TRP A 35 -12.62 11.57 1.50
C TRP A 35 -13.14 11.85 2.91
N ASN A 36 -14.46 12.04 3.03
CA ASN A 36 -15.13 12.26 4.31
C ASN A 36 -16.43 11.42 4.42
N PRO A 37 -16.31 10.11 4.70
CA PRO A 37 -17.46 9.23 4.90
C PRO A 37 -18.35 9.56 6.10
N GLN A 38 -17.84 10.39 7.05
CA GLN A 38 -18.55 10.77 8.27
C GLN A 38 -19.19 12.17 8.17
N GLY A 39 -18.99 12.86 7.04
CA GLY A 39 -19.60 14.15 6.76
C GLY A 39 -21.12 14.05 6.56
N ASP A 40 -21.81 15.17 6.73
CA ASP A 40 -23.22 15.33 6.38
C ASP A 40 -23.35 16.53 5.43
N PRO A 41 -23.45 16.31 4.11
CA PRO A 41 -23.50 15.02 3.40
C PRO A 41 -22.12 14.31 3.31
N PRO A 42 -22.07 12.97 3.14
CA PRO A 42 -20.82 12.24 3.01
C PRO A 42 -20.11 12.55 1.68
N ALA A 43 -18.78 12.41 1.66
CA ALA A 43 -17.95 12.63 0.47
C ALA A 43 -17.04 11.42 0.21
N PHE A 44 -17.17 10.79 -0.96
CA PHE A 44 -16.43 9.58 -1.35
C PHE A 44 -15.54 9.79 -2.59
N GLY A 45 -14.54 10.67 -2.50
CA GLY A 45 -13.57 10.86 -3.58
C GLY A 45 -12.48 9.78 -3.60
N ILE A 46 -12.43 8.94 -4.64
CA ILE A 46 -11.34 7.96 -4.82
C ILE A 46 -10.04 8.62 -5.33
N GLY A 47 -10.10 9.87 -5.80
CA GLY A 47 -8.96 10.58 -6.39
C GLY A 47 -7.76 10.64 -5.46
N ILE A 48 -7.99 10.92 -4.17
CA ILE A 48 -6.94 10.97 -3.14
C ILE A 48 -6.32 9.59 -2.87
N LEU A 49 -7.15 8.53 -2.82
CA LEU A 49 -6.70 7.15 -2.58
C LEU A 49 -5.91 6.62 -3.79
N ALA A 50 -6.40 6.89 -5.00
CA ALA A 50 -5.73 6.51 -6.23
C ALA A 50 -4.39 7.23 -6.37
N PHE A 51 -4.37 8.54 -6.13
CA PHE A 51 -3.14 9.34 -6.14
C PHE A 51 -2.12 8.82 -5.12
N GLY A 52 -2.53 8.61 -3.86
CA GLY A 52 -1.65 8.07 -2.82
C GLY A 52 -1.09 6.69 -3.19
N THR A 53 -1.91 5.82 -3.79
CA THR A 53 -1.48 4.49 -4.24
C THR A 53 -0.44 4.58 -5.36
N VAL A 54 -0.67 5.43 -6.36
CA VAL A 54 0.25 5.59 -7.49
C VAL A 54 1.57 6.19 -7.04
N VAL A 55 1.53 7.29 -6.29
CA VAL A 55 2.74 7.98 -5.80
C VAL A 55 3.57 7.05 -4.90
N SER A 56 2.93 6.38 -3.93
CA SER A 56 3.64 5.45 -3.05
C SER A 56 4.25 4.27 -3.81
N SER A 57 3.54 3.71 -4.79
CA SER A 57 4.04 2.62 -5.62
C SER A 57 5.23 3.07 -6.47
N VAL A 58 5.19 4.26 -7.05
CA VAL A 58 6.29 4.82 -7.85
C VAL A 58 7.52 5.05 -6.98
N ILE A 59 7.37 5.69 -5.82
CA ILE A 59 8.49 5.91 -4.88
C ILE A 59 9.09 4.56 -4.45
N ALA A 60 8.23 3.60 -4.10
CA ALA A 60 8.67 2.25 -3.71
C ALA A 60 9.47 1.58 -4.83
N MET A 61 9.00 1.62 -6.08
CA MET A 61 9.71 1.03 -7.22
C MET A 61 11.05 1.72 -7.50
N VAL A 62 11.09 3.06 -7.45
CA VAL A 62 12.32 3.84 -7.70
C VAL A 62 13.43 3.45 -6.72
N ILE A 63 13.07 3.10 -5.47
CA ILE A 63 14.02 2.69 -4.45
C ILE A 63 14.30 1.18 -4.54
N ALA A 64 13.27 0.35 -4.59
CA ALA A 64 13.40 -1.09 -4.48
C ALA A 64 14.02 -1.73 -5.72
N VAL A 65 13.71 -1.25 -6.94
CA VAL A 65 14.17 -1.87 -8.18
C VAL A 65 15.68 -1.78 -8.35
N PRO A 66 16.35 -0.62 -8.19
CA PRO A 66 17.81 -0.55 -8.28
C PRO A 66 18.51 -1.44 -7.25
N ILE A 67 17.99 -1.48 -6.02
CA ILE A 67 18.54 -2.31 -4.94
C ILE A 67 18.40 -3.80 -5.29
N ALA A 68 17.21 -4.23 -5.73
CA ALA A 68 16.95 -5.61 -6.11
C ALA A 68 17.84 -6.07 -7.28
N VAL A 69 17.99 -5.22 -8.31
CA VAL A 69 18.89 -5.48 -9.44
C VAL A 69 20.34 -5.56 -8.98
N GLY A 70 20.79 -4.66 -8.10
CA GLY A 70 22.14 -4.67 -7.53
C GLY A 70 22.44 -5.95 -6.75
N ILE A 71 21.50 -6.39 -5.91
CA ILE A 71 21.60 -7.66 -5.16
C ILE A 71 21.65 -8.84 -6.13
N ALA A 72 20.76 -8.88 -7.12
CA ALA A 72 20.70 -9.96 -8.10
C ALA A 72 22.01 -10.08 -8.88
N LEU A 73 22.57 -8.96 -9.37
CA LEU A 73 23.86 -8.93 -10.07
C LEU A 73 25.01 -9.34 -9.16
N PHE A 74 25.05 -8.85 -7.91
CA PHE A 74 26.09 -9.21 -6.96
C PHE A 74 26.11 -10.71 -6.69
N VAL A 75 24.95 -11.29 -6.36
CA VAL A 75 24.83 -12.73 -6.06
C VAL A 75 25.18 -13.60 -7.27
N SER A 76 24.76 -13.19 -8.47
CA SER A 76 24.94 -14.00 -9.68
C SER A 76 26.33 -13.90 -10.32
N HIS A 77 26.96 -12.72 -10.32
CA HIS A 77 28.18 -12.47 -11.09
C HIS A 77 29.41 -12.14 -10.24
N TYR A 78 29.24 -11.55 -9.05
CA TYR A 78 30.37 -11.03 -8.26
C TYR A 78 30.66 -11.86 -7.01
N ALA A 79 29.64 -12.50 -6.41
CA ALA A 79 29.78 -13.23 -5.17
C ALA A 79 30.50 -14.58 -5.39
N PRO A 80 31.54 -14.91 -4.60
CA PRO A 80 32.15 -16.23 -4.65
C PRO A 80 31.15 -17.30 -4.21
N ARG A 81 31.23 -18.51 -4.77
CA ARG A 81 30.28 -19.63 -4.52
C ARG A 81 29.92 -19.88 -3.04
N LYS A 82 30.90 -19.71 -2.14
CA LYS A 82 30.71 -19.89 -0.68
C LYS A 82 29.81 -18.82 -0.05
N LEU A 83 29.75 -17.62 -0.62
CA LEU A 83 28.91 -16.52 -0.16
C LEU A 83 27.58 -16.45 -0.92
N ALA A 84 27.57 -16.75 -2.23
CA ALA A 84 26.36 -16.70 -3.03
C ALA A 84 25.25 -17.61 -2.48
N THR A 85 25.60 -18.85 -2.12
CA THR A 85 24.65 -19.86 -1.61
C THR A 85 23.91 -19.42 -0.35
N PRO A 86 24.58 -19.02 0.76
CA PRO A 86 23.88 -18.54 1.95
C PRO A 86 23.12 -17.23 1.72
N LEU A 87 23.63 -16.33 0.86
CA LEU A 87 22.94 -15.07 0.57
C LEU A 87 21.61 -15.31 -0.17
N SER A 88 21.62 -16.18 -1.18
CA SER A 88 20.38 -16.60 -1.87
C SER A 88 19.38 -17.20 -0.90
N TYR A 89 19.82 -18.07 0.01
CA TYR A 89 18.93 -18.66 1.01
C TYR A 89 18.31 -17.62 1.93
N VAL A 90 19.07 -16.61 2.38
CA VAL A 90 18.53 -15.51 3.19
C VAL A 90 17.52 -14.69 2.38
N ILE A 91 17.80 -14.39 1.12
CA ILE A 91 16.87 -13.65 0.25
C ILE A 91 15.56 -14.44 0.07
N ASP A 92 15.64 -15.74 -0.20
CA ASP A 92 14.47 -16.60 -0.36
C ASP A 92 13.65 -16.68 0.93
N LEU A 93 14.33 -16.76 2.08
CA LEU A 93 13.67 -16.72 3.39
C LEU A 93 12.97 -15.38 3.63
N LEU A 94 13.61 -14.25 3.31
CA LEU A 94 13.01 -12.92 3.43
C LEU A 94 11.78 -12.79 2.51
N ALA A 95 11.84 -13.33 1.30
CA ALA A 95 10.70 -13.35 0.38
C ALA A 95 9.53 -14.21 0.89
N ALA A 96 9.80 -15.22 1.71
CA ALA A 96 8.79 -16.09 2.32
C ALA A 96 8.12 -15.47 3.57
N VAL A 97 8.66 -14.38 4.12
CA VAL A 97 8.08 -13.70 5.28
C VAL A 97 6.69 -13.14 4.91
N PRO A 98 5.65 -13.39 5.73
CA PRO A 98 4.32 -12.84 5.49
C PRO A 98 4.33 -11.31 5.37
N SER A 99 3.62 -10.77 4.37
CA SER A 99 3.55 -9.32 4.11
C SER A 99 3.07 -8.51 5.31
N ILE A 100 2.19 -9.08 6.15
CA ILE A 100 1.70 -8.44 7.38
C ILE A 100 2.81 -8.12 8.38
N ILE A 101 3.88 -8.93 8.43
CA ILE A 101 5.02 -8.70 9.32
C ILE A 101 5.77 -7.44 8.88
N TYR A 102 6.04 -7.31 7.58
CA TYR A 102 6.66 -6.09 7.04
C TYR A 102 5.77 -4.86 7.22
N GLY A 103 4.45 -4.99 7.05
CA GLY A 103 3.51 -3.91 7.31
C GLY A 103 3.52 -3.44 8.77
N LEU A 104 3.45 -4.38 9.71
CA LEU A 104 3.48 -4.06 11.14
C LEU A 104 4.84 -3.50 11.58
N TRP A 105 5.94 -4.05 11.10
CA TRP A 105 7.27 -3.50 11.34
C TRP A 105 7.40 -2.08 10.80
N GLY A 106 6.89 -1.83 9.59
CA GLY A 106 6.86 -0.49 9.00
C GLY A 106 6.07 0.49 9.87
N ALA A 107 4.89 0.09 10.34
CA ALA A 107 4.04 0.92 11.19
C ALA A 107 4.68 1.23 12.56
N LEU A 108 5.31 0.24 13.20
CA LEU A 108 5.84 0.38 14.56
C LEU A 108 7.24 0.98 14.60
N PHE A 109 8.08 0.65 13.62
CA PHE A 109 9.48 1.04 13.60
C PHE A 109 9.76 2.14 12.57
N LEU A 110 9.29 2.02 11.33
CA LEU A 110 9.66 2.95 10.25
C LEU A 110 8.93 4.29 10.37
N VAL A 111 7.61 4.28 10.62
CA VAL A 111 6.77 5.49 10.68
C VAL A 111 7.33 6.58 11.61
N PRO A 112 7.77 6.30 12.85
CA PRO A 112 8.36 7.32 13.73
C PRO A 112 9.59 8.04 13.15
N TYR A 113 10.33 7.42 12.23
CA TYR A 113 11.48 8.04 11.58
C TYR A 113 11.13 8.79 10.29
N LEU A 114 9.90 8.67 9.79
CA LEU A 114 9.46 9.30 8.55
C LEU A 114 8.96 10.74 8.75
N ASP A 115 8.75 11.22 9.98
CA ASP A 115 8.23 12.57 10.29
C ASP A 115 8.96 13.71 9.57
N GLY A 116 10.29 13.61 9.43
CA GLY A 116 11.06 14.62 8.70
C GLY A 116 10.80 14.58 7.18
N LEU A 117 10.69 13.37 6.64
CA LEU A 117 10.44 13.14 5.22
C LEU A 117 9.01 13.52 4.84
N THR A 118 8.02 13.15 5.66
CA THR A 118 6.60 13.49 5.43
C THR A 118 6.39 15.00 5.42
N ARG A 119 6.94 15.71 6.40
CA ARG A 119 6.88 17.19 6.44
C ARG A 119 7.57 17.83 5.24
N TRP A 120 8.70 17.28 4.79
CA TRP A 120 9.36 17.77 3.59
C TRP A 120 8.49 17.55 2.35
N LEU A 121 7.91 16.37 2.19
CA LEU A 121 6.99 16.07 1.09
C LEU A 121 5.77 17.00 1.10
N ASP A 122 5.21 17.31 2.27
CA ASP A 122 4.11 18.27 2.38
C ASP A 122 4.49 19.67 1.95
N GLN A 123 5.65 20.17 2.37
CA GLN A 123 6.07 21.53 2.07
C GLN A 123 6.28 21.76 0.56
N PHE A 124 6.82 20.76 -0.14
CA PHE A 124 7.16 20.90 -1.56
C PHE A 124 6.06 20.42 -2.50
N PHE A 125 5.29 19.41 -2.08
CA PHE A 125 4.34 18.73 -2.95
C PHE A 125 2.88 18.78 -2.45
N GLY A 126 2.65 19.12 -1.17
CA GLY A 126 1.30 19.20 -0.60
C GLY A 126 0.55 17.86 -0.59
N TRP A 127 1.28 16.75 -0.45
CA TRP A 127 0.75 15.39 -0.69
C TRP A 127 0.19 14.65 0.54
N THR A 128 0.51 15.06 1.78
CA THR A 128 0.19 14.30 3.00
C THR A 128 -0.70 15.04 4.00
N VAL A 129 -1.37 16.12 3.55
CA VAL A 129 -2.44 16.83 4.32
C VAL A 129 -3.80 16.18 4.10
#